data_AF-A0A3B8NHC1-F1
#
_entry.id   AF-A0A3B8NHC1-F1
#
_cell.length_a   1.000
_cell.length_b   1.000
_cell.length_c   1.000
_cell.angle_alpha   90.00
_cell.angle_beta   90.00
_cell.angle_gamma   90.00
#
_symmetry.space_group_name_H-M   'P 1'
#
loop_
_entity.id
_entity.type
_entity.pdbx_description
1 polymer ?
#
loop_
_entity_poly.entity_id
_entity_poly.type
_entity_poly.pdbx_seq_one_letter_code
_entity_poly.pdbx_strand_id
1 'polypeptide(L)'
;MYSQDDIQYALESTEVLLEPDRRIDTFGSTSFEFHLISELMDSVNETRVREGILHADRPTIIKPEAYSDLEFEGFGEQAEAFSHWLHENAADLSILKYGFSFRKDKVREDVVNEPFNDVRDKVLERANRNSNPLSAVIHGVDDVWEVCLLKFTVEMIGKSQGINVFDFQRRGLL
;
A
#
# COMPACT_ATOMS: atom_id res chain seq x y z
N MET A 1 20.54 -6.21 1.47
CA MET A 1 19.86 -6.49 0.19
C MET A 1 18.77 -7.50 0.48
N TYR A 2 17.51 -7.12 0.26
CA TYR A 2 16.35 -8.00 0.48
C TYR A 2 16.33 -9.07 -0.61
N SER A 3 16.09 -10.32 -0.23
CA SER A 3 15.97 -11.44 -1.18
C SER A 3 14.58 -11.46 -1.81
N GLN A 4 14.43 -12.14 -2.97
CA GLN A 4 13.09 -12.37 -3.53
C GLN A 4 12.19 -13.16 -2.58
N ASP A 5 12.76 -14.03 -1.73
CA ASP A 5 12.01 -14.78 -0.73
C ASP A 5 11.44 -13.85 0.36
N ASP A 6 12.19 -12.83 0.78
CA ASP A 6 11.71 -11.83 1.75
C ASP A 6 10.54 -11.03 1.18
N ILE A 7 10.65 -10.64 -0.11
CA ILE A 7 9.57 -9.94 -0.81
C ILE A 7 8.35 -10.85 -0.91
N GLN A 8 8.50 -12.08 -1.39
CA GLN A 8 7.40 -13.04 -1.51
C GLN A 8 6.71 -13.29 -0.17
N TYR A 9 7.49 -13.48 0.89
CA TYR A 9 6.97 -13.68 2.23
C TYR A 9 6.17 -12.47 2.73
N ALA A 10 6.68 -11.25 2.51
CA ALA A 10 5.95 -10.03 2.82
C ALA A 10 4.61 -9.99 2.07
N LEU A 11 4.63 -10.32 0.78
CA LEU A 11 3.45 -10.28 -0.06
C LEU A 11 2.40 -11.31 0.38
N GLU A 12 2.81 -12.52 0.76
CA GLU A 12 1.89 -13.55 1.24
C GLU A 12 1.35 -13.25 2.64
N SER A 13 2.18 -12.67 3.51
CA SER A 13 1.85 -12.43 4.92
C SER A 13 1.11 -11.11 5.16
N THR A 14 1.15 -10.18 4.20
CA THR A 14 0.45 -8.90 4.34
C THR A 14 -1.05 -9.08 4.29
N GLU A 15 -1.75 -8.61 5.32
CA GLU A 15 -3.20 -8.65 5.44
C GLU A 15 -3.77 -7.23 5.63
N VAL A 16 -4.85 -6.92 4.92
CA VAL A 16 -5.57 -5.65 5.07
C VAL A 16 -6.69 -5.86 6.08
N LEU A 17 -6.54 -5.24 7.26
CA LEU A 17 -7.48 -5.38 8.37
C LEU A 17 -8.63 -4.38 8.27
N LEU A 18 -8.38 -3.20 7.71
CA LEU A 18 -9.38 -2.19 7.41
C LEU A 18 -9.05 -1.55 6.06
N GLU A 19 -9.99 -1.65 5.12
CA GLU A 19 -9.92 -0.96 3.84
C GLU A 19 -10.49 0.48 3.97
N PRO A 20 -9.97 1.46 3.22
CA PRO A 20 -10.59 2.77 3.10
C PRO A 20 -12.00 2.68 2.52
N ASP A 21 -12.97 3.33 3.16
CA ASP A 21 -14.36 3.41 2.69
C ASP A 21 -14.48 4.11 1.32
N ARG A 22 -13.61 5.10 1.07
CA ARG A 22 -13.59 5.84 -0.19
C ARG A 22 -12.52 5.26 -1.11
N ARG A 23 -12.97 4.76 -2.26
CA ARG A 23 -12.08 4.24 -3.32
C ARG A 23 -11.24 5.35 -3.94
N ILE A 24 -10.08 4.94 -4.46
CA ILE A 24 -9.17 5.81 -5.19
C ILE A 24 -9.96 6.48 -6.32
N ASP A 25 -9.89 7.81 -6.36
CA ASP A 25 -10.39 8.56 -7.50
C ASP A 25 -9.45 8.24 -8.66
N THR A 26 -9.84 7.33 -9.56
CA THR A 26 -8.94 6.76 -10.57
C THR A 26 -8.39 7.77 -11.58
N PHE A 27 -8.88 9.02 -11.51
CA PHE A 27 -8.48 10.11 -12.38
C PHE A 27 -7.76 11.25 -11.65
N GLY A 28 -7.52 11.14 -10.34
CA GLY A 28 -6.92 12.20 -9.51
C GLY A 28 -5.82 11.71 -8.57
N SER A 29 -5.27 12.63 -7.78
CA SER A 29 -4.41 12.32 -6.65
C SER A 29 -5.24 11.73 -5.51
N THR A 30 -4.86 10.55 -5.02
CA THR A 30 -5.46 9.98 -3.81
C THR A 30 -4.43 9.93 -2.70
N SER A 31 -4.84 10.32 -1.51
CA SER A 31 -4.01 10.22 -0.31
C SER A 31 -4.78 9.54 0.81
N PHE A 32 -4.15 8.60 1.50
CA PHE A 32 -4.76 7.89 2.61
C PHE A 32 -3.81 7.83 3.80
N GLU A 33 -4.39 7.81 4.99
CA GLU A 33 -3.68 7.55 6.22
C GLU A 33 -3.53 6.04 6.37
N PHE A 34 -2.31 5.56 6.59
CA PHE A 34 -2.07 4.15 6.85
C PHE A 34 -1.66 3.95 8.30
N HIS A 35 -2.09 2.82 8.86
CA HIS A 35 -1.58 2.27 10.11
C HIS A 35 -1.09 0.85 9.82
N LEU A 36 0.22 0.64 9.79
CA LEU A 36 0.82 -0.67 9.63
C LEU A 36 1.22 -1.22 11.00
N ILE A 37 0.77 -2.42 11.30
CA ILE A 37 1.00 -3.11 12.56
C ILE A 37 1.85 -4.34 12.26
N SER A 38 2.91 -4.56 13.02
CA SER A 38 3.80 -5.72 12.87
C SER A 38 4.33 -6.20 14.22
N GLU A 39 4.43 -7.51 14.39
CA GLU A 39 5.16 -8.11 15.52
C GLU A 39 6.67 -7.96 15.30
N LEU A 40 7.42 -7.68 16.37
CA LEU A 40 8.88 -7.71 16.31
C LEU A 40 9.35 -9.16 16.43
N MET A 41 10.18 -9.63 15.50
CA MET A 41 10.66 -11.02 15.54
C MET A 41 11.56 -11.32 16.76
N ASP A 42 12.28 -10.31 17.24
CA ASP A 42 13.27 -10.46 18.32
C ASP A 42 12.67 -10.27 19.72
N SER A 43 11.39 -9.90 19.84
CA SER A 43 10.76 -9.51 21.10
C SER A 43 9.36 -10.11 21.24
N VAL A 44 9.09 -10.75 22.38
CA VAL A 44 7.75 -11.26 22.69
C VAL A 44 6.89 -10.14 23.28
N ASN A 45 5.62 -10.06 22.85
CA ASN A 45 4.67 -9.03 23.29
C ASN A 45 5.12 -7.59 23.00
N GLU A 46 5.93 -7.40 21.96
CA GLU A 46 6.19 -6.08 21.40
C GLU A 46 5.61 -6.00 20.00
N THR A 47 4.82 -4.95 19.77
CA THR A 47 4.20 -4.66 18.49
C THR A 47 4.67 -3.28 18.03
N ARG A 48 5.13 -3.18 16.78
CA ARG A 48 5.42 -1.89 16.16
C ARG A 48 4.19 -1.41 15.41
N VAL A 49 3.87 -0.14 15.61
CA VAL A 49 2.86 0.58 14.83
C VAL A 49 3.56 1.65 14.03
N ARG A 50 3.38 1.62 12.72
CA ARG A 50 3.85 2.65 11.79
C ARG A 50 2.65 3.40 11.24
N GLU A 51 2.71 4.71 11.33
CA GLU A 51 1.64 5.60 10.86
C GLU A 51 2.21 6.58 9.85
N GLY A 52 1.45 6.92 8.83
CA GLY A 52 1.86 7.94 7.87
C GLY A 52 0.80 8.21 6.83
N ILE A 53 1.19 8.99 5.83
CA ILE A 53 0.35 9.28 4.68
C ILE A 53 0.97 8.63 3.46
N LEU A 54 0.16 7.90 2.70
CA LEU A 54 0.53 7.47 1.37
C LEU A 54 -0.23 8.28 0.32
N HIS A 55 0.53 8.74 -0.67
CA HIS A 55 0.04 9.41 -1.85
C HIS A 55 0.18 8.48 -3.05
N ALA A 56 -0.90 8.32 -3.80
CA ALA A 56 -0.93 7.66 -5.09
C ALA A 56 -1.38 8.68 -6.13
N ASP A 57 -0.41 9.16 -6.91
CA ASP A 57 -0.60 10.22 -7.88
C ASP A 57 -0.45 9.65 -9.29
N ARG A 58 -1.40 9.98 -10.18
CA ARG A 58 -1.22 9.74 -11.61
C ARG A 58 -0.27 10.80 -12.17
N PRO A 59 0.71 10.44 -13.02
CA PRO A 59 1.67 11.38 -13.57
C PRO A 59 0.94 12.42 -14.42
N THR A 60 1.31 13.69 -14.23
CA THR A 60 0.78 14.83 -14.99
C THR A 60 1.33 14.89 -16.43
N ILE A 61 2.40 14.14 -16.72
CA ILE A 61 3.04 14.03 -18.02
C ILE A 61 2.96 12.57 -18.47
N ILE A 62 2.32 12.31 -19.62
CA ILE A 62 2.33 11.00 -20.25
C ILE A 62 3.75 10.74 -20.77
N LYS A 63 4.46 9.81 -20.13
CA LYS A 63 5.75 9.32 -20.64
C LYS A 63 5.51 8.39 -21.83
N PRO A 64 6.43 8.35 -22.83
CA PRO A 64 6.36 7.35 -23.91
C PRO A 64 6.28 5.93 -23.32
N GLU A 65 5.54 5.02 -23.97
CA GLU A 65 5.19 3.69 -23.41
C GLU A 65 6.40 2.88 -22.91
N ALA A 66 7.58 3.10 -23.48
CA ALA A 66 8.85 2.50 -23.08
C ALA A 66 9.38 2.93 -21.69
N TYR A 67 8.70 3.84 -20.98
CA TYR A 67 9.12 4.43 -19.68
C TYR A 67 8.01 4.37 -18.62
N SER A 68 7.11 3.38 -18.70
CA SER A 68 5.98 3.21 -17.79
C SER A 68 6.36 2.46 -16.50
N ASP A 69 7.44 2.91 -15.85
CA ASP A 69 7.89 2.35 -14.58
C ASP A 69 7.13 2.98 -13.41
N LEU A 70 6.98 2.21 -12.31
CA LEU A 70 6.50 2.74 -11.04
C LEU A 70 7.55 3.63 -10.43
N GLU A 71 7.14 4.82 -9.99
CA GLU A 71 7.98 5.71 -9.21
C GLU A 71 7.63 5.60 -7.73
N PHE A 72 8.63 5.40 -6.89
CA PHE A 72 8.47 5.32 -5.44
C PHE A 72 9.33 6.40 -4.77
N GLU A 73 8.68 7.37 -4.13
CA GLU A 73 9.30 8.46 -3.39
C GLU A 73 9.13 8.24 -1.87
N GLY A 74 10.20 8.37 -1.10
CA GLY A 74 10.17 8.11 0.35
C GLY A 74 10.13 6.62 0.72
N PHE A 75 10.41 5.74 -0.24
CA PHE A 75 10.64 4.31 -0.04
C PHE A 75 12.13 4.00 -0.18
N GLY A 76 12.63 3.04 0.60
CA GLY A 76 14.02 2.61 0.56
C GLY A 76 14.30 1.58 -0.54
N GLU A 77 15.41 0.86 -0.39
CA GLU A 77 15.85 -0.23 -1.30
C GLU A 77 14.79 -1.32 -1.50
N GLN A 78 13.81 -1.44 -0.59
CA GLN A 78 12.68 -2.37 -0.68
C GLN A 78 11.80 -2.10 -1.91
N ALA A 79 11.65 -0.84 -2.33
CA ALA A 79 10.82 -0.49 -3.47
C ALA A 79 11.41 -0.98 -4.80
N GLU A 80 12.73 -0.92 -4.96
CA GLU A 80 13.40 -1.46 -6.15
C GLU A 80 13.22 -2.98 -6.25
N ALA A 81 13.39 -3.68 -5.12
CA ALA A 81 13.17 -5.13 -5.04
C ALA A 81 11.72 -5.51 -5.36
N PHE A 82 10.75 -4.77 -4.83
CA PHE A 82 9.34 -4.96 -5.14
C PHE A 82 9.03 -4.68 -6.62
N SER A 83 9.57 -3.60 -7.20
CA SER A 83 9.41 -3.27 -8.61
C SER A 83 9.89 -4.41 -9.51
N HIS A 84 11.10 -4.90 -9.23
CA HIS A 84 11.68 -6.02 -9.96
C HIS A 84 10.83 -7.29 -9.84
N TRP A 85 10.42 -7.65 -8.62
CA TRP A 85 9.52 -8.78 -8.40
C TRP A 85 8.20 -8.63 -9.18
N LEU A 86 7.61 -7.44 -9.19
CA LEU A 86 6.35 -7.17 -9.88
C LEU A 86 6.49 -7.36 -11.40
N HIS A 87 7.58 -6.87 -11.99
CA HIS A 87 7.87 -7.06 -13.41
C HIS A 87 8.03 -8.53 -13.80
N GLU A 88 8.61 -9.35 -12.92
CA GLU A 88 8.84 -10.78 -13.19
C GLU A 88 7.61 -11.66 -12.94
N ASN A 89 6.75 -11.29 -11.97
CA ASN A 89 5.72 -12.18 -11.45
C ASN A 89 4.28 -11.74 -11.75
N ALA A 90 4.02 -10.46 -12.03
CA ALA A 90 2.65 -10.01 -12.29
C ALA A 90 2.26 -10.20 -13.77
N ALA A 91 1.34 -11.14 -14.00
CA ALA A 91 0.86 -11.51 -15.32
C ALA A 91 0.11 -10.40 -16.08
N ASP A 92 -0.47 -9.42 -15.36
CA ASP A 92 -1.11 -8.25 -15.96
C ASP A 92 -0.58 -6.94 -15.35
N LEU A 93 0.34 -6.31 -16.06
CA LEU A 93 0.91 -5.00 -15.74
C LEU A 93 0.08 -3.85 -16.33
N SER A 94 -1.18 -4.08 -16.73
CA SER A 94 -2.07 -3.01 -17.27
C SER A 94 -2.17 -1.80 -16.33
N ILE A 95 -2.04 -2.04 -15.02
CA ILE A 95 -1.97 -1.00 -13.98
C ILE A 95 -0.72 -0.09 -14.10
N LEU A 96 0.41 -0.64 -14.57
CA LEU A 96 1.67 0.08 -14.78
C LEU A 96 1.62 1.02 -15.98
N LYS A 97 0.78 0.72 -16.98
CA LYS A 97 0.61 1.55 -18.19
C LYS A 97 0.16 2.98 -17.89
N TYR A 98 -0.31 3.23 -16.66
CA TYR A 98 -0.75 4.53 -16.21
C TYR A 98 0.33 5.37 -15.52
N GLY A 99 1.51 4.80 -15.26
CA GLY A 99 2.71 5.50 -14.80
C GLY A 99 2.63 6.06 -13.37
N PHE A 100 1.92 5.39 -12.46
CA PHE A 100 1.69 5.88 -11.10
C PHE A 100 2.98 6.25 -10.35
N SER A 101 2.91 7.36 -9.62
CA SER A 101 3.91 7.78 -8.64
C SER A 101 3.34 7.58 -7.23
N PHE A 102 4.11 6.91 -6.39
CA PHE A 102 3.77 6.63 -5.01
C PHE A 102 4.71 7.39 -4.10
N ARG A 103 4.17 8.20 -3.20
CA ARG A 103 4.97 8.90 -2.19
C ARG A 103 4.49 8.56 -0.80
N LYS A 104 5.41 8.26 0.11
CA LYS A 104 5.14 8.08 1.53
C LYS A 104 5.71 9.23 2.34
N ASP A 105 4.88 9.86 3.15
CA ASP A 105 5.24 11.03 3.95
C ASP A 105 4.79 10.88 5.41
N LYS A 106 5.42 11.69 6.29
CA LYS A 106 5.07 11.83 7.72
C LYS A 106 5.04 10.51 8.49
N VAL A 107 5.96 9.60 8.16
CA VAL A 107 6.07 8.32 8.84
C VAL A 107 6.49 8.52 10.29
N ARG A 108 5.71 7.97 11.21
CA ARG A 108 6.06 7.82 12.63
C ARG A 108 6.02 6.34 12.99
N GLU A 109 6.96 5.92 13.82
CA GLU A 109 7.02 4.56 14.33
C GLU A 109 6.96 4.59 15.86
N ASP A 110 6.12 3.74 16.42
CA ASP A 110 5.98 3.55 17.86
C ASP A 110 6.07 2.05 18.18
N VAL A 111 6.89 1.67 19.15
CA VAL A 111 6.94 0.30 19.67
C VAL A 111 6.13 0.24 20.96
N VAL A 112 5.14 -0.64 20.99
CA VAL A 112 4.22 -0.83 22.11
C VAL A 112 4.51 -2.17 22.76
N ASN A 113 4.67 -2.16 24.09
CA ASN A 113 4.88 -3.37 24.90
C ASN A 113 3.55 -4.09 25.18
N GLU A 114 2.84 -4.44 24.12
CA GLU A 114 1.57 -5.16 24.16
C GLU A 114 1.52 -6.17 23.02
N PRO A 115 0.81 -7.31 23.19
CA PRO A 115 0.67 -8.32 22.15
C PRO A 115 -0.11 -7.77 20.94
N PHE A 116 0.18 -8.34 19.76
CA PHE A 116 -0.37 -7.88 18.49
C PHE A 116 -1.89 -7.70 18.50
N ASN A 117 -2.63 -8.69 19.01
CA ASN A 117 -4.08 -8.66 18.99
C ASN A 117 -4.66 -7.47 19.76
N ASP A 118 -4.06 -7.12 20.91
CA ASP A 118 -4.52 -5.98 21.73
C ASP A 118 -4.22 -4.65 21.03
N VAL A 119 -3.04 -4.53 20.40
CA VAL A 119 -2.67 -3.33 19.63
C VAL A 119 -3.54 -3.20 18.38
N ARG A 120 -3.76 -4.29 17.65
CA ARG A 120 -4.63 -4.38 16.48
C ARG A 120 -6.02 -3.84 16.80
N ASP A 121 -6.64 -4.34 17.86
CA ASP A 121 -8.01 -3.98 18.21
C ASP A 121 -8.12 -2.50 18.58
N LYS A 122 -7.13 -1.96 19.32
CA LYS A 122 -7.05 -0.52 19.63
C LYS A 122 -6.87 0.36 18.40
N VAL A 123 -6.00 -0.06 17.47
CA VAL A 123 -5.75 0.69 16.23
C VAL A 123 -7.01 0.69 15.35
N LEU A 124 -7.68 -0.45 15.19
CA LEU A 124 -8.94 -0.55 14.47
C LEU A 124 -10.04 0.32 15.09
N GLU A 125 -10.18 0.30 16.42
CA GLU A 125 -11.17 1.14 17.12
C GLU A 125 -10.89 2.63 16.92
N ARG A 126 -9.62 3.04 16.91
CA ARG A 126 -9.21 4.44 16.66
C ARG A 126 -9.47 4.84 15.21
N ALA A 127 -9.09 4.01 14.24
CA ALA A 127 -9.32 4.28 12.82
C ALA A 127 -10.82 4.46 12.52
N ASN A 128 -11.66 3.59 13.07
CA ASN A 128 -13.12 3.69 12.94
C ASN A 128 -13.70 4.94 13.62
N ARG A 129 -13.25 5.30 14.84
CA ARG A 129 -13.77 6.47 15.57
C ARG A 129 -13.47 7.79 14.87
N ASN A 130 -12.31 7.90 14.23
CA ASN A 130 -11.90 9.13 13.55
C ASN A 130 -12.77 9.48 12.34
N SER A 131 -13.65 8.56 11.89
CA SER A 131 -14.55 8.75 10.73
C SER A 131 -13.81 9.24 9.48
N ASN A 132 -12.51 8.92 9.36
CA ASN A 132 -11.73 9.23 8.18
C ASN A 132 -11.97 8.12 7.15
N PRO A 133 -12.73 8.36 6.07
CA PRO A 133 -13.01 7.33 5.07
C PRO A 133 -11.79 6.97 4.22
N LEU A 134 -10.65 7.62 4.44
CA LEU A 134 -9.37 7.40 3.79
C LEU A 134 -8.32 6.82 4.77
N SER A 135 -8.75 6.10 5.80
CA SER A 135 -7.86 5.38 6.72
C SER A 135 -7.77 3.91 6.34
N ALA A 136 -6.56 3.35 6.37
CA ALA A 136 -6.31 1.93 6.17
C ALA A 136 -5.55 1.35 7.36
N VAL A 137 -5.87 0.12 7.75
CA VAL A 137 -5.12 -0.64 8.75
C VAL A 137 -4.58 -1.92 8.11
N ILE A 138 -3.27 -2.10 8.19
CA ILE A 138 -2.53 -3.16 7.50
C ILE A 138 -1.74 -3.94 8.56
N HIS A 139 -1.80 -5.26 8.47
CA HIS A 139 -0.89 -6.15 9.18
C HIS A 139 0.20 -6.60 8.20
N GLY A 140 1.46 -6.50 8.62
CA GLY A 140 2.59 -6.87 7.77
C GLY A 140 3.80 -7.33 8.55
N VAL A 141 4.85 -7.66 7.81
CA VAL A 141 6.14 -8.11 8.34
C VAL A 141 6.99 -6.89 8.67
N ASP A 142 7.64 -6.87 9.84
CA ASP A 142 8.35 -5.69 10.34
C ASP A 142 9.54 -5.26 9.45
N ASP A 143 10.37 -6.22 9.03
CA ASP A 143 11.60 -5.96 8.28
C ASP A 143 11.35 -5.44 6.86
N VAL A 144 10.22 -5.82 6.27
CA VAL A 144 9.84 -5.54 4.87
C VAL A 144 8.48 -4.83 4.79
N TRP A 145 8.22 -3.98 5.78
CA TRP A 145 6.94 -3.28 5.93
C TRP A 145 6.63 -2.36 4.74
N GLU A 146 7.64 -1.82 4.06
CA GLU A 146 7.42 -0.94 2.92
C GLU A 146 6.83 -1.73 1.74
N VAL A 147 7.26 -2.98 1.54
CA VAL A 147 6.69 -3.91 0.56
C VAL A 147 5.21 -4.19 0.86
N CYS A 148 4.87 -4.35 2.15
CA CYS A 148 3.49 -4.55 2.58
C CYS A 148 2.60 -3.37 2.17
N LEU A 149 3.11 -2.13 2.33
CA LEU A 149 2.41 -0.92 1.92
C LEU A 149 2.29 -0.81 0.39
N LEU A 150 3.33 -1.18 -0.35
CA LEU A 150 3.31 -1.19 -1.83
C LEU A 150 2.30 -2.20 -2.37
N LYS A 151 2.27 -3.42 -1.83
CA LYS A 151 1.27 -4.44 -2.15
C LYS A 151 -0.14 -3.89 -1.98
N PHE A 152 -0.44 -3.36 -0.79
CA PHE A 152 -1.74 -2.76 -0.48
C PHE A 152 -2.15 -1.74 -1.54
N THR A 153 -1.22 -0.88 -1.93
CA THR A 153 -1.46 0.21 -2.87
C THR A 153 -1.77 -0.29 -4.27
N VAL A 154 -0.99 -1.26 -4.77
CA VAL A 154 -1.21 -1.88 -6.07
C VAL A 154 -2.57 -2.60 -6.09
N GLU A 155 -2.91 -3.35 -5.05
CA GLU A 155 -4.20 -4.04 -4.93
C GLU A 155 -5.38 -3.06 -4.89
N MET A 156 -5.25 -1.95 -4.15
CA MET A 156 -6.27 -0.91 -4.08
C MET A 156 -6.54 -0.25 -5.43
N ILE A 157 -5.49 0.04 -6.20
CA ILE A 157 -5.64 0.58 -7.55
C ILE A 157 -6.30 -0.46 -8.47
N GLY A 158 -5.86 -1.73 -8.40
CA GLY A 158 -6.45 -2.82 -9.19
C GLY A 158 -7.95 -2.99 -8.95
N LYS A 159 -8.37 -3.01 -7.68
CA LYS A 159 -9.79 -3.05 -7.27
C LYS A 159 -10.59 -1.86 -7.80
N SER A 160 -9.97 -0.67 -7.85
CA SER A 160 -10.63 0.55 -8.34
C SER A 160 -10.80 0.55 -9.86
N GLN A 161 -9.84 0.02 -10.63
CA GLN A 161 -9.92 -0.07 -12.10
C GLN A 161 -11.04 -1.00 -12.58
N GLY A 162 -11.14 -2.22 -12.02
CA GLY A 162 -12.13 -3.22 -12.46
C GLY A 162 -13.58 -2.75 -12.30
N ILE A 163 -13.84 -1.88 -11.32
CA ILE A 163 -15.18 -1.32 -11.06
C ILE A 163 -15.41 -0.06 -11.89
N ASN A 164 -14.36 0.74 -12.14
CA ASN A 164 -14.49 1.91 -12.99
C ASN A 164 -14.74 1.56 -14.46
N VAL A 165 -14.20 0.46 -15.01
CA VAL A 165 -14.54 -0.01 -16.39
C VAL A 165 -16.06 -0.14 -16.59
N PHE A 166 -16.80 -0.53 -15.55
CA PHE A 166 -18.25 -0.57 -15.57
C PHE A 166 -18.89 0.85 -15.63
N ASP A 167 -18.32 1.82 -14.91
CA ASP A 167 -18.71 3.24 -15.01
C ASP A 167 -18.29 3.89 -16.34
N PHE A 168 -17.20 3.44 -16.98
CA PHE A 168 -16.74 3.91 -18.30
C PHE A 168 -17.78 3.62 -19.39
N GLN A 169 -18.37 2.41 -19.41
CA GLN A 169 -19.44 2.06 -20.35
C GLN A 169 -20.70 2.90 -20.13
N ARG A 170 -21.02 3.22 -18.88
CA ARG A 170 -22.21 4.00 -18.51
C ARG A 170 -22.07 5.49 -18.85
N ARG A 171 -20.84 6.01 -18.90
CA ARG A 171 -20.53 7.40 -19.29
C ARG A 171 -20.12 7.55 -20.76
N GLY A 172 -20.14 6.47 -21.55
CA GLY A 172 -19.87 6.50 -22.99
C GLY A 172 -18.41 6.80 -23.35
N LEU A 173 -17.47 6.43 -22.49
CA LEU A 173 -16.03 6.66 -22.69
C LEU A 173 -15.29 5.41 -23.22
N LEU A 174 -16.04 4.42 -23.71
CA LEU A 174 -15.59 3.22 -24.42
C LEU A 174 -16.51 2.94 -25.62
#